data_AF-A0A454CYZ0-F1
#
_entry.id   AF-A0A454CYZ0-F1
#
_cell.length_a   1.000
_cell.length_b   1.000
_cell.length_c   1.000
_cell.angle_alpha   90.00
_cell.angle_beta   90.00
_cell.angle_gamma   90.00
#
_symmetry.space_group_name_H-M   'P 1'
#
loop_
_entity.id
_entity.type
_entity.pdbx_description
1 polymer ?
#
loop_
_entity_poly.entity_id
_entity_poly.type
_entity_poly.pdbx_seq_one_letter_code
_entity_poly.pdbx_strand_id
1 'polypeptide(L)'
;MAHVELNGMWQLTSPQHPDIDIPMTLPGDNVFALLQAELIPNPYFADNEAKVRWIETCDWHISRQFDVDDAVLFAKQVWMTLTRVDTLAT
;
A
#
# COMPACT_ATOMS: atom_id res chain seq x y z
N MET A 1 13.39 -6.36 23.31
CA MET A 1 12.75 -6.83 22.06
C MET A 1 13.06 -5.77 21.02
N ALA A 2 13.76 -6.12 19.94
CA ALA A 2 13.93 -5.19 18.83
C ALA A 2 12.60 -5.10 18.07
N HIS A 3 12.25 -3.91 17.59
CA HIS A 3 11.00 -3.65 16.88
C HIS A 3 11.26 -2.67 15.75
N VAL A 4 10.76 -2.99 14.56
CA VAL A 4 10.84 -2.14 13.37
C VAL A 4 9.42 -1.78 12.97
N GLU A 5 9.12 -0.48 12.96
CA GLU A 5 7.84 0.03 12.49
C GLU A 5 7.82 0.09 10.96
N LEU A 6 6.82 -0.54 10.36
CA LEU A 6 6.64 -0.59 8.91
C LEU A 6 5.58 0.41 8.41
N ASN A 7 4.97 1.21 9.29
CA ASN A 7 4.17 2.38 8.90
C ASN A 7 4.99 3.40 8.08
N GLY A 8 4.29 4.22 7.31
CA GLY A 8 4.87 5.27 6.48
C GLY A 8 4.79 4.93 4.99
N MET A 9 5.83 5.30 4.24
CA MET A 9 5.83 5.27 2.78
C MET A 9 6.14 3.88 2.23
N TRP A 10 5.29 3.43 1.33
CA TRP A 10 5.38 2.21 0.52
C TRP A 10 5.19 2.59 -0.95
N GLN A 11 5.51 1.66 -1.84
CA GLN A 11 5.28 1.78 -3.27
C GLN A 11 4.01 1.01 -3.66
N LEU A 12 3.13 1.63 -4.45
CA LEU A 12 1.94 1.01 -5.02
C LEU A 12 2.09 0.85 -6.53
N THR A 13 1.91 -0.37 -7.02
CA THR A 13 1.86 -0.70 -8.45
C THR A 13 0.68 -1.63 -8.78
N SER A 14 0.36 -1.76 -10.06
CA SER A 14 -0.67 -2.70 -10.54
C SER A 14 -0.25 -3.35 -11.86
N PRO A 15 -0.41 -4.68 -12.04
CA PRO A 15 -0.12 -5.32 -13.31
C PRO A 15 -1.11 -4.93 -14.42
N GLN A 16 -2.35 -4.58 -14.08
CA GLN A 16 -3.35 -4.12 -15.06
C GLN A 16 -3.10 -2.67 -15.51
N HIS A 17 -2.40 -1.88 -14.70
CA HIS A 17 -2.06 -0.48 -14.96
C HIS A 17 -0.57 -0.23 -14.71
N PRO A 18 0.30 -0.65 -15.65
CA PRO A 18 1.75 -0.62 -15.46
C PRO A 18 2.35 0.78 -15.35
N ASP A 19 1.62 1.82 -15.77
CA ASP A 19 2.03 3.22 -15.60
C ASP A 19 1.83 3.73 -14.17
N ILE A 20 1.13 2.97 -13.32
CA ILE A 20 0.95 3.29 -11.91
C ILE A 20 2.16 2.77 -11.14
N ASP A 21 3.02 3.70 -10.79
CA ASP A 21 4.14 3.51 -9.87
C ASP A 21 4.23 4.73 -8.94
N ILE A 22 3.44 4.71 -7.86
CA ILE A 22 3.23 5.87 -6.98
C ILE A 22 3.46 5.56 -5.50
N PRO A 23 3.84 6.57 -4.68
CA PRO A 23 3.91 6.39 -3.23
C PRO A 23 2.53 6.15 -2.61
N MET A 24 2.47 5.25 -1.64
CA MET A 24 1.30 4.95 -0.81
C MET A 24 1.70 4.99 0.67
N THR A 25 0.91 5.65 1.51
CA THR A 25 1.15 5.70 2.95
C THR A 25 0.34 4.61 3.65
N LEU A 26 1.00 3.82 4.50
CA LEU A 26 0.35 2.89 5.42
C LEU A 26 0.42 3.39 6.88
N PRO A 27 -0.66 3.28 7.66
CA PRO A 27 -1.99 2.78 7.28
C PRO A 27 -2.71 3.72 6.29
N GLY A 28 -3.38 3.12 5.29
CA GLY A 28 -4.08 3.83 4.21
C GLY A 28 -4.65 2.84 3.19
N ASP A 29 -5.05 3.34 2.02
CA ASP A 29 -5.61 2.55 0.93
C ASP A 29 -5.12 3.03 -0.45
N ASN A 30 -5.34 2.19 -1.47
CA ASN A 30 -4.96 2.45 -2.86
C ASN A 30 -5.74 3.63 -3.45
N VAL A 31 -7.03 3.79 -3.11
CA VAL A 31 -7.87 4.89 -3.63
C VAL A 31 -7.31 6.25 -3.22
N PHE A 32 -6.94 6.41 -1.95
CA PHE A 32 -6.35 7.64 -1.45
C PHE A 32 -4.96 7.90 -2.05
N ALA A 33 -4.14 6.86 -2.21
CA ALA A 33 -2.84 7.00 -2.88
C ALA A 33 -3.00 7.50 -4.32
N LEU A 34 -3.92 6.92 -5.10
CA LEU A 34 -4.24 7.35 -6.46
C LEU A 34 -4.75 8.79 -6.51
N LEU A 35 -5.58 9.19 -5.53
CA LEU A 35 -6.09 10.55 -5.41
C LEU A 35 -4.97 11.55 -5.12
N GLN A 36 -4.04 11.24 -4.20
CA GLN A 36 -2.89 12.10 -3.90
C GLN A 36 -1.93 12.23 -5.08
N ALA A 37 -1.83 11.19 -5.92
CA ALA A 37 -1.05 11.21 -7.14
C ALA A 37 -1.80 11.86 -8.34
N GLU A 38 -3.01 12.39 -8.11
CA GLU A 38 -3.85 13.02 -9.15
C GLU A 38 -4.20 12.09 -10.33
N LEU A 39 -4.13 10.77 -10.13
CA LEU A 39 -4.46 9.76 -11.14
C LEU A 39 -5.96 9.47 -11.22
N ILE A 40 -6.72 9.86 -10.20
CA ILE A 40 -8.17 9.78 -10.17
C ILE A 40 -8.78 11.11 -9.74
N PRO A 41 -9.99 11.45 -10.20
CA PRO A 41 -10.70 12.61 -9.67
C PRO A 41 -11.16 12.34 -8.23
N ASN A 42 -11.47 13.41 -7.48
CA ASN A 42 -12.05 13.26 -6.14
C ASN A 42 -13.35 12.43 -6.22
N PRO A 43 -13.39 11.21 -5.65
CA PRO A 43 -14.51 10.29 -5.81
C PRO A 43 -15.79 10.79 -5.14
N TYR A 44 -15.69 11.69 -4.16
CA TYR A 44 -16.83 12.27 -3.45
C TYR A 44 -17.48 13.46 -4.18
N PHE A 45 -16.89 13.92 -5.28
CA PHE A 45 -17.41 15.05 -6.04
C PHE A 45 -18.29 14.58 -7.21
N ALA A 46 -19.54 15.07 -7.24
CA ALA A 46 -20.50 14.84 -8.32
C ALA A 46 -20.64 13.34 -8.69
N ASP A 47 -20.42 12.98 -9.95
CA ASP A 47 -20.58 11.62 -10.50
C ASP A 47 -19.25 10.86 -10.62
N ASN A 48 -18.19 11.34 -9.96
CA ASN A 48 -16.85 10.77 -10.10
C ASN A 48 -16.73 9.35 -9.53
N GLU A 49 -17.62 8.94 -8.63
CA GLU A 49 -17.67 7.56 -8.12
C GLU A 49 -17.69 6.53 -9.26
N ALA A 50 -18.46 6.78 -10.32
CA ALA A 50 -18.52 5.88 -11.48
C ALA A 50 -17.19 5.83 -12.25
N LYS A 51 -16.41 6.91 -12.22
CA LYS A 51 -15.14 7.05 -12.95
C LYS A 51 -13.98 6.32 -12.26
N VAL A 52 -14.13 5.94 -10.99
CA VAL A 52 -13.08 5.27 -10.20
C VAL A 52 -13.37 3.79 -9.96
N ARG A 53 -14.48 3.25 -10.47
CA ARG A 53 -14.86 1.83 -10.27
C ARG A 53 -13.84 0.84 -10.80
N TRP A 54 -13.04 1.21 -11.79
CA TRP A 54 -11.99 0.34 -12.32
C TRP A 54 -11.00 -0.14 -11.23
N ILE A 55 -10.77 0.67 -10.19
CA ILE A 55 -9.83 0.36 -9.09
C ILE A 55 -10.16 -0.97 -8.40
N GLU A 56 -11.45 -1.28 -8.23
CA GLU A 56 -11.91 -2.48 -7.52
C GLU A 56 -11.72 -3.77 -8.33
N THR A 57 -11.45 -3.63 -9.63
CA THR A 57 -11.24 -4.76 -10.55
C THR A 57 -9.76 -5.02 -10.82
N CYS A 58 -8.88 -4.23 -10.22
CA CYS A 58 -7.43 -4.35 -10.39
C CYS A 58 -6.80 -5.10 -9.23
N ASP A 59 -5.73 -5.83 -9.55
CA ASP A 59 -4.81 -6.32 -8.53
C ASP A 59 -3.83 -5.20 -8.17
N TRP A 60 -3.43 -5.18 -6.92
CA TRP A 60 -2.55 -4.16 -6.36
C TRP A 60 -1.36 -4.81 -5.69
N HIS A 61 -0.17 -4.29 -5.98
CA HIS A 61 1.07 -4.68 -5.32
C HIS A 61 1.54 -3.52 -4.45
N ILE A 62 1.76 -3.80 -3.16
CA ILE A 62 2.26 -2.84 -2.18
C ILE A 62 3.61 -3.36 -1.69
N SER A 63 4.68 -2.57 -1.87
CA SER A 63 6.04 -3.00 -1.53
C SER A 63 6.84 -1.93 -0.80
N ARG A 64 7.78 -2.37 0.04
CA ARG A 64 8.72 -1.50 0.75
C ARG A 64 10.01 -2.26 1.00
N GLN A 65 11.13 -1.55 0.89
CA GLN A 65 12.43 -2.00 1.38
C GLN A 65 12.72 -1.31 2.71
N PHE A 66 13.29 -2.06 3.65
CA PHE A 66 13.69 -1.56 4.95
C PHE A 66 14.92 -2.34 5.44
N ASP A 67 15.76 -1.64 6.19
CA ASP A 67 16.92 -2.24 6.84
C ASP A 67 16.54 -2.82 8.20
N VAL A 68 17.24 -3.88 8.58
CA VAL A 68 17.15 -4.48 9.92
C VAL A 68 18.50 -4.38 10.61
N ASP A 69 18.50 -4.12 11.91
CA ASP A 69 19.73 -4.09 12.70
C ASP A 69 20.19 -5.51 13.09
N ASP A 70 21.40 -5.59 13.63
CA ASP A 70 21.98 -6.84 14.14
C ASP A 70 21.09 -7.51 15.20
N ALA A 71 20.36 -6.72 15.99
CA ALA A 71 19.52 -7.25 17.07
C ALA A 71 18.31 -8.02 16.52
N VAL A 72 17.71 -7.58 15.41
CA VAL A 72 16.67 -8.32 14.68
C VAL A 72 17.30 -9.48 13.90
N LEU A 73 18.42 -9.25 13.22
CA LEU A 73 19.06 -10.24 12.34
C LEU A 73 19.51 -11.50 13.10
N PHE A 74 20.05 -11.33 14.31
CA PHE A 74 20.51 -12.44 15.15
C PHE A 74 19.47 -12.93 16.16
N ALA A 75 18.22 -12.49 16.06
CA ALA A 75 17.15 -12.97 16.93
C ALA A 75 16.84 -14.44 16.66
N LYS A 76 16.54 -15.20 17.73
CA LYS A 76 16.12 -16.60 17.61
C LYS A 76 14.79 -16.76 16.85
N GLN A 77 13.93 -15.75 16.90
CA GLN A 77 12.62 -15.70 16.26
C GLN A 77 12.35 -14.28 15.79
N VAL A 78 11.80 -14.16 14.60
CA VAL A 78 11.37 -12.89 14.00
C VAL A 78 9.91 -13.05 13.57
N TRP A 79 9.09 -12.08 13.92
CA TRP A 79 7.67 -12.04 13.57
C TRP A 79 7.40 -10.79 12.74
N MET A 80 6.63 -10.95 11.66
CA MET A 80 6.01 -9.84 10.97
C MET A 80 4.53 -9.82 11.36
N THR A 81 4.03 -8.65 11.74
CA THR A 81 2.64 -8.48 12.14
C THR A 81 1.96 -7.50 11.21
N LEU A 82 0.91 -7.97 10.53
CA LEU A 82 -0.04 -7.13 9.81
C LEU A 82 -1.30 -7.03 10.67
N THR A 83 -1.55 -5.86 11.25
CA THR A 83 -2.70 -5.67 12.17
C THR A 83 -4.03 -5.72 11.42
N ARG A 84 -4.04 -5.33 10.14
CA ARG A 84 -5.21 -5.43 9.26
C ARG A 84 -4.75 -5.51 7.81
N VAL A 85 -5.41 -6.35 7.05
CA VAL A 85 -5.33 -6.44 5.60
C VAL A 85 -6.76 -6.39 5.08
N ASP A 86 -7.01 -5.53 4.09
CA ASP A 86 -8.31 -5.45 3.42
C ASP A 86 -8.13 -5.84 1.95
N THR A 87 -8.46 -7.07 1.54
CA THR A 87 -8.74 -8.23 2.40
C THR A 87 -7.96 -9.47 1.94
N LEU A 88 -7.90 -9.72 0.62
CA LEU A 88 -7.17 -10.85 0.05
C LEU A 88 -5.73 -10.43 -0.30
N ALA A 89 -4.74 -11.03 0.37
CA ALA A 89 -3.32 -10.80 0.11
C ALA A 89 -2.55 -12.13 0.13
N THR A 90 -1.42 -12.16 -0.58
CA THR A 90 -0.51 -13.30 -0.70
C THR A 90 0.91 -12.92 -0.35
#